data_AF-D8F1A3-F1
#
_entry.id   AF-D8F1A3-F1
#
_cell.length_a   1.000
_cell.length_b   1.000
_cell.length_c   1.000
_cell.angle_alpha   90.00
_cell.angle_beta   90.00
_cell.angle_gamma   90.00
#
_symmetry.space_group_name_H-M   'P 1'
#
loop_
_entity.id
_entity.type
_entity.pdbx_description
1 polymer ?
#
loop_
_entity_poly.entity_id
_entity_poly.type
_entity_poly.pdbx_seq_one_letter_code
_entity_poly.pdbx_strand_id
1 'polypeptide(L)'
;MNAGMKALLIENLKKLKLSTMLRELEGVIRQANQESLSYEEFLLNLSEAEVQTRQENGRKRRLQEAKFPILKPMETFDFDAAPGLDVRLMKELANCDYVKKSRNIIFAGKSGAGKTHLSTALGMEACKQGIRSRFVTGCGLANELIE
;
A
#
# COMPACT_ATOMS: atom_id res chain seq x y z
N MET A 1 20.30 -4.34 29.81
CA MET A 1 19.68 -3.00 29.90
C MET A 1 19.13 -2.80 31.30
N ASN A 2 19.51 -1.74 32.03
CA ASN A 2 18.91 -1.50 33.36
C ASN A 2 17.43 -1.09 33.22
N ALA A 3 16.63 -1.28 34.27
CA ALA A 3 15.18 -1.02 34.23
C ALA A 3 14.83 0.43 33.85
N GLY A 4 15.62 1.42 34.29
CA GLY A 4 15.43 2.83 33.95
C GLY A 4 15.68 3.15 32.48
N MET A 5 16.73 2.57 31.88
CA MET A 5 17.01 2.71 30.45
C MET A 5 15.88 2.10 29.59
N LYS A 6 15.34 0.95 30.03
CA LYS A 6 14.20 0.32 29.35
C LYS A 6 12.97 1.22 29.38
N ALA A 7 12.68 1.83 30.53
CA ALA A 7 11.54 2.72 30.69
C ALA A 7 11.66 3.96 29.78
N LEU A 8 12.84 4.59 29.74
CA LEU A 8 13.09 5.75 28.89
C LEU A 8 12.98 5.40 27.39
N LEU A 9 13.50 4.23 26.99
CA LEU A 9 13.35 3.75 25.62
C LEU A 9 11.88 3.58 25.25
N ILE A 10 11.07 2.93 26.10
CA ILE A 10 9.63 2.74 25.87
C ILE A 10 8.91 4.10 25.74
N GLU A 11 9.24 5.06 26.60
CA GLU A 11 8.66 6.41 26.53
C GLU A 11 9.01 7.12 25.22
N ASN A 12 10.29 7.03 24.80
CA ASN A 12 10.73 7.58 23.51
C ASN A 12 10.01 6.92 22.32
N LEU A 13 9.86 5.59 22.32
CA LEU A 13 9.14 4.87 21.27
C LEU A 13 7.66 5.30 21.20
N LYS A 14 7.00 5.51 22.35
CA LYS A 14 5.64 6.08 22.40
C LYS A 14 5.59 7.49 21.81
N LYS A 15 6.52 8.37 22.22
CA LYS A 15 6.58 9.75 21.74
C LYS A 15 6.81 9.85 20.23
N LEU A 16 7.62 8.95 19.67
CA LEU A 16 7.90 8.83 18.23
C LEU A 16 6.81 8.04 17.46
N LYS A 17 5.78 7.55 18.16
CA LYS A 17 4.68 6.73 17.60
C LYS A 17 5.18 5.44 16.92
N LEU A 18 6.26 4.84 17.43
CA LEU A 18 6.88 3.61 16.91
C LEU A 18 6.19 2.38 17.55
N SER A 19 4.91 2.19 17.22
CA SER A 19 4.03 1.23 17.90
C SER A 19 4.40 -0.24 17.63
N THR A 20 4.94 -0.54 16.46
CA THR A 20 5.41 -1.87 16.08
C THR A 20 6.70 -2.18 16.82
N MET A 21 7.66 -1.24 16.82
CA MET A 21 8.88 -1.39 17.61
C MET A 21 8.55 -1.64 19.08
N LEU A 22 7.63 -0.88 19.66
CA LEU A 22 7.24 -1.04 21.05
C LEU A 22 6.67 -2.43 21.35
N ARG A 23 5.87 -2.98 20.43
CA ARG A 23 5.28 -4.32 20.53
C ARG A 23 6.34 -5.43 20.38
N GLU A 24 7.30 -5.24 19.48
CA GLU A 24 8.24 -6.29 19.06
C GLU A 24 9.59 -6.21 19.80
N LEU A 25 9.86 -5.13 20.53
CA LEU A 25 11.11 -4.87 21.24
C LEU A 25 11.60 -6.06 22.06
N GLU A 26 10.73 -6.68 22.87
CA GLU A 26 11.12 -7.82 23.71
C GLU A 26 11.38 -9.10 22.91
N GLY A 27 10.73 -9.26 21.77
CA GLY A 27 10.99 -10.37 20.84
C GLY A 27 12.37 -10.20 20.19
N VAL A 28 12.62 -9.03 19.62
CA VAL A 28 13.88 -8.74 18.90
C VAL A 28 15.08 -8.72 19.86
N ILE A 29 14.93 -8.22 21.10
CA ILE A 29 16.00 -8.31 22.12
C ILE A 29 16.36 -9.77 22.43
N ARG A 30 15.35 -10.65 22.56
CA ARG A 30 15.59 -12.08 22.82
C ARG A 30 16.32 -12.73 21.64
N GLN A 31 15.89 -12.44 20.42
CA GLN A 31 16.54 -12.94 19.21
C GLN A 31 17.99 -12.45 19.10
N ALA A 32 18.24 -11.15 19.31
CA ALA A 32 19.58 -10.58 19.27
C ALA A 32 20.55 -11.23 20.27
N ASN A 33 20.07 -11.58 21.47
CA ASN A 33 20.87 -12.28 22.47
C ASN A 33 21.17 -13.74 22.07
N GLN A 34 20.27 -14.40 21.32
CA GLN A 34 20.45 -15.79 20.88
C GLN A 34 21.35 -15.88 19.66
N GLU A 35 21.13 -15.00 18.68
CA GLU A 35 21.82 -14.99 17.38
C GLU A 35 23.11 -14.16 17.41
N SER A 36 23.44 -13.51 18.54
CA SER A 36 24.59 -12.61 18.67
C SER A 36 24.62 -11.52 17.60
N LEU A 37 23.46 -10.94 17.30
CA LEU A 37 23.32 -9.87 16.30
C LEU A 37 24.17 -8.66 16.69
N SER A 38 24.79 -8.04 15.70
CA SER A 38 25.42 -6.73 15.86
C SER A 38 24.37 -5.66 16.22
N TYR A 39 24.84 -4.54 16.79
CA TYR A 39 23.94 -3.42 17.12
C TYR A 39 23.25 -2.83 15.89
N GLU A 40 23.93 -2.85 14.74
CA GLU A 40 23.39 -2.38 13.47
C GLU A 40 22.27 -3.29 12.97
N GLU A 41 22.48 -4.61 12.98
CA GLU A 41 21.45 -5.60 12.58
C GLU A 41 20.24 -5.55 13.51
N PHE A 42 20.45 -5.45 14.82
CA PHE A 42 19.35 -5.30 15.78
C PHE A 42 18.47 -4.08 15.46
N LEU A 43 19.11 -2.92 15.25
CA LEU A 43 18.39 -1.68 14.98
C LEU A 43 17.70 -1.73 13.61
N LEU A 44 18.37 -2.29 12.60
CA LEU A 44 17.82 -2.48 11.27
C LEU A 44 16.55 -3.33 11.33
N ASN A 45 16.61 -4.52 11.92
CA ASN A 45 15.48 -5.44 12.02
C ASN A 45 14.27 -4.80 12.71
N LEU A 46 14.50 -4.11 13.84
CA LEU A 46 13.44 -3.44 14.58
C LEU A 46 12.83 -2.28 13.77
N SER A 47 13.67 -1.53 13.04
CA SER A 47 13.22 -0.42 12.20
C SER A 47 12.50 -0.85 10.95
N GLU A 48 12.92 -1.95 10.34
CA GLU A 48 12.29 -2.53 9.17
C GLU A 48 10.89 -3.03 9.51
N ALA A 49 10.72 -3.73 10.63
CA ALA A 49 9.40 -4.19 11.09
C ALA A 49 8.39 -3.03 11.23
N GLU A 50 8.84 -1.90 11.80
CA GLU A 50 8.03 -0.69 11.91
C GLU A 50 7.71 -0.07 10.56
N VAL A 51 8.70 0.08 9.68
CA VAL A 51 8.52 0.64 8.34
C VAL A 51 7.54 -0.20 7.54
N GLN A 52 7.71 -1.53 7.52
CA GLN A 52 6.84 -2.47 6.82
C GLN A 52 5.40 -2.39 7.34
N THR A 53 5.22 -2.40 8.66
CA THR A 53 3.88 -2.30 9.27
C THR A 53 3.20 -0.98 8.94
N ARG A 54 3.94 0.14 8.95
CA ARG A 54 3.41 1.46 8.56
C ARG A 54 3.03 1.50 7.09
N GLN A 55 3.87 0.96 6.20
CA GLN A 55 3.57 0.87 4.77
C GLN A 55 2.30 0.06 4.51
N GLU A 56 2.19 -1.11 5.15
CA GLU A 56 1.04 -2.00 5.01
C GLU A 56 -0.25 -1.38 5.56
N ASN A 57 -0.20 -0.75 6.74
CA ASN A 57 -1.36 -0.03 7.30
C ASN A 57 -1.78 1.14 6.41
N GLY A 58 -0.80 1.89 5.88
CA GLY A 58 -1.06 2.96 4.92
C GLY A 58 -1.73 2.44 3.65
N ARG A 59 -1.27 1.30 3.13
CA ARG A 59 -1.86 0.61 1.97
C ARG A 59 -3.29 0.16 2.24
N LYS A 60 -3.53 -0.56 3.34
CA LYS A 60 -4.87 -1.00 3.76
C LYS A 60 -5.83 0.17 3.88
N ARG A 61 -5.42 1.26 4.54
CA ARG A 61 -6.23 2.46 4.69
C ARG A 61 -6.59 3.07 3.33
N ARG A 62 -5.61 3.27 2.44
CA ARG A 62 -5.86 3.81 1.10
C ARG A 62 -6.80 2.92 0.28
N LEU A 63 -6.67 1.59 0.37
CA LEU A 63 -7.58 0.66 -0.31
C LEU A 63 -9.02 0.75 0.22
N GLN A 64 -9.19 0.91 1.54
CA GLN A 64 -10.51 1.11 2.15
C GLN A 64 -11.12 2.47 1.74
N GLU A 65 -10.35 3.55 1.81
CA GLU A 65 -10.76 4.90 1.41
C GLU A 65 -11.10 5.00 -0.08
N ALA A 66 -10.50 4.15 -0.92
CA ALA A 66 -10.73 4.15 -2.35
C ALA A 66 -12.11 3.63 -2.76
N LYS A 67 -12.84 2.92 -1.88
CA LYS A 67 -14.22 2.45 -2.14
C LYS A 67 -14.38 1.64 -3.44
N PHE A 68 -13.39 0.80 -3.79
CA PHE A 68 -13.53 -0.10 -4.94
C PHE A 68 -14.70 -1.05 -4.72
N PRO A 69 -15.54 -1.30 -5.75
CA PRO A 69 -16.70 -2.17 -5.61
C PRO A 69 -16.31 -3.63 -5.35
N ILE A 70 -15.21 -4.08 -5.98
CA ILE A 70 -14.63 -5.42 -5.81
C ILE A 70 -13.12 -5.26 -5.93
N LEU A 71 -12.34 -5.89 -5.06
CA LEU A 71 -10.89 -5.92 -5.21
C LEU A 71 -10.50 -6.91 -6.31
N LYS A 72 -9.90 -6.39 -7.37
CA LYS A 72 -9.46 -7.17 -8.54
C LYS A 72 -8.02 -6.78 -8.88
N PRO A 73 -7.03 -7.49 -8.31
CA PRO A 73 -5.62 -7.26 -8.63
C PRO A 73 -5.32 -7.47 -10.11
N MET A 74 -4.25 -6.85 -10.61
CA MET A 74 -3.85 -6.96 -12.02
C MET A 74 -3.54 -8.41 -12.40
N GLU A 75 -2.97 -9.16 -11.46
CA GLU A 75 -2.57 -10.57 -11.60
C GLU A 75 -3.75 -11.51 -11.83
N THR A 76 -4.97 -11.08 -11.50
CA THR A 76 -6.20 -11.86 -11.72
C THR A 76 -6.89 -11.54 -13.05
N PHE A 77 -6.34 -10.62 -13.84
CA PHE A 77 -6.87 -10.29 -15.16
C PHE A 77 -6.41 -11.29 -16.21
N ASP A 78 -7.36 -11.86 -16.94
CA ASP A 78 -7.08 -12.73 -18.08
C ASP A 78 -6.78 -11.87 -19.32
N PHE A 79 -5.49 -11.74 -19.64
CA PHE A 79 -5.04 -11.00 -20.82
C PHE A 79 -5.29 -11.75 -22.12
N ASP A 80 -5.40 -13.08 -22.09
CA ASP A 80 -5.68 -13.89 -23.28
C ASP A 80 -7.13 -13.67 -23.75
N ALA A 81 -8.04 -13.40 -22.81
CA ALA A 81 -9.41 -12.97 -23.09
C ALA A 81 -9.52 -11.54 -23.66
N ALA A 82 -8.42 -10.78 -23.71
CA ALA A 82 -8.38 -9.39 -24.19
C ALA A 82 -7.27 -9.18 -25.25
N PRO A 83 -7.35 -9.82 -26.43
CA PRO A 83 -6.26 -9.88 -27.41
C PRO A 83 -5.86 -8.52 -28.03
N GLY A 84 -6.70 -7.49 -27.90
CA GLY A 84 -6.40 -6.12 -28.36
C GLY A 84 -5.72 -5.24 -27.30
N LEU A 85 -5.50 -5.76 -26.08
CA LEU A 85 -4.90 -5.01 -24.98
C LEU A 85 -3.38 -5.16 -25.00
N ASP A 86 -2.68 -4.03 -25.05
CA ASP A 86 -1.22 -4.02 -24.93
C ASP A 86 -0.80 -4.30 -23.46
N VAL A 87 -0.36 -5.53 -23.21
CA VAL A 87 0.11 -5.98 -21.89
C VAL A 87 1.32 -5.17 -21.42
N ARG A 88 2.19 -4.73 -22.33
CA ARG A 88 3.37 -3.92 -21.96
C ARG A 88 2.92 -2.56 -21.45
N LEU A 89 2.02 -1.90 -22.18
CA LEU A 89 1.43 -0.65 -21.75
C LEU A 89 0.73 -0.80 -20.39
N MET A 90 -0.03 -1.88 -20.17
CA MET A 90 -0.69 -2.10 -18.87
C MET A 90 0.30 -2.23 -17.71
N LYS A 91 1.44 -2.88 -17.91
CA LYS A 91 2.52 -2.96 -16.92
C LYS A 91 3.19 -1.60 -16.68
N GLU A 92 3.39 -0.80 -17.73
CA GLU A 92 3.89 0.56 -17.59
C GLU A 92 2.92 1.46 -16.81
N LEU A 93 1.62 1.37 -17.12
CA LEU A 93 0.58 2.11 -16.41
C LEU A 93 0.50 1.69 -14.94
N ALA A 94 0.75 0.42 -14.61
CA ALA A 94 0.80 -0.04 -13.21
C ALA A 94 1.85 0.71 -12.37
N ASN A 95 2.93 1.22 -12.99
CA ASN A 95 3.93 2.05 -12.30
C ASN A 95 3.43 3.47 -11.95
N CYS A 96 2.21 3.84 -12.34
CA CYS A 96 1.54 5.08 -11.93
C CYS A 96 2.26 6.39 -12.34
N ASP A 97 3.24 6.34 -13.25
CA ASP A 97 3.92 7.53 -13.75
C ASP A 97 2.99 8.47 -14.53
N TYR A 98 1.87 7.94 -15.06
CA TYR A 98 0.80 8.75 -15.65
C TYR A 98 0.21 9.74 -14.65
N VAL A 99 0.13 9.40 -13.36
CA VAL A 99 -0.37 10.29 -12.30
C VAL A 99 0.58 11.46 -12.11
N LYS A 100 1.90 11.21 -12.03
CA LYS A 100 2.93 12.25 -11.89
C LYS A 100 2.96 13.19 -13.10
N LYS A 101 2.66 12.65 -14.29
CA LYS A 101 2.62 13.40 -15.55
C LYS A 101 1.23 14.02 -15.84
N SER A 102 0.29 13.92 -14.90
CA SER A 102 -1.09 14.42 -15.06
C SER A 102 -1.76 13.93 -16.35
N ARG A 103 -1.53 12.67 -16.72
CA ARG A 103 -2.14 12.03 -17.89
C ARG A 103 -3.35 11.19 -17.47
N ASN A 104 -4.39 11.24 -18.30
CA ASN A 104 -5.61 10.46 -18.09
C ASN A 104 -5.55 9.14 -18.85
N ILE A 105 -6.14 8.10 -18.25
CA ILE A 105 -6.34 6.80 -18.89
C ILE A 105 -7.83 6.67 -19.19
N ILE A 106 -8.16 6.35 -20.44
CA ILE A 106 -9.54 6.13 -20.89
C ILE A 106 -9.65 4.69 -21.38
N PHE A 107 -10.50 3.91 -20.72
CA PHE A 107 -10.85 2.56 -21.18
C PHE A 107 -12.07 2.63 -22.12
N ALA A 108 -11.85 2.35 -23.40
CA ALA A 108 -12.90 2.31 -24.41
C ALA A 108 -13.11 0.88 -24.92
N GLY A 109 -14.36 0.42 -24.98
CA GLY A 109 -14.69 -0.93 -25.47
C GLY A 109 -16.06 -1.40 -25.05
N LYS A 110 -16.50 -2.54 -25.59
CA LYS A 110 -17.81 -3.16 -25.31
C LYS A 110 -17.99 -3.45 -23.81
N SER A 111 -19.24 -3.51 -23.37
CA SER A 111 -19.56 -3.96 -22.00
C SER A 111 -18.99 -5.37 -21.76
N GLY A 112 -18.56 -5.67 -20.54
CA GLY A 112 -17.97 -6.97 -20.19
C GLY A 112 -16.49 -7.16 -20.54
N ALA A 113 -15.86 -6.25 -21.29
CA ALA A 113 -14.44 -6.35 -21.69
C ALA A 113 -13.41 -6.08 -20.56
N GLY A 114 -13.81 -6.16 -19.28
CA GLY A 114 -12.89 -6.03 -18.16
C GLY A 114 -12.43 -4.60 -17.78
N LYS A 115 -13.05 -3.55 -18.34
CA LYS A 115 -12.68 -2.14 -18.03
C LYS A 115 -12.67 -1.81 -16.54
N THR A 116 -13.72 -2.21 -15.81
CA THR A 116 -13.83 -2.00 -14.36
C THR A 116 -12.76 -2.76 -13.59
N HIS A 117 -12.37 -3.95 -14.06
CA HIS A 117 -11.27 -4.72 -13.48
C HIS A 117 -9.97 -3.95 -13.66
N LEU A 118 -9.62 -3.56 -14.88
CA LEU A 118 -8.36 -2.85 -15.17
C LEU A 118 -8.28 -1.51 -14.43
N SER A 119 -9.35 -0.72 -14.38
CA SER A 119 -9.37 0.53 -13.61
C SER A 119 -9.20 0.30 -12.12
N THR A 120 -9.79 -0.78 -11.59
CA THR A 120 -9.61 -1.18 -10.18
C THR A 120 -8.19 -1.63 -9.92
N ALA A 121 -7.61 -2.47 -10.78
CA ALA A 121 -6.25 -2.96 -10.67
C ALA A 121 -5.24 -1.80 -10.66
N LEU A 122 -5.37 -0.84 -11.58
CA LEU A 122 -4.53 0.36 -11.60
C LEU A 122 -4.73 1.23 -10.35
N GLY A 123 -5.97 1.39 -9.87
CA GLY A 123 -6.24 2.10 -8.62
C GLY A 123 -5.63 1.38 -7.40
N MET A 124 -5.61 0.04 -7.40
CA MET A 124 -4.95 -0.75 -6.36
C MET A 124 -3.43 -0.59 -6.41
N GLU A 125 -2.82 -0.53 -7.59
CA GLU A 125 -1.38 -0.23 -7.74
C GLU A 125 -1.03 1.19 -7.29
N ALA A 126 -1.87 2.17 -7.63
CA ALA A 126 -1.73 3.53 -7.11
C ALA A 126 -1.79 3.54 -5.58
N CYS A 127 -2.76 2.82 -5.00
CA CYS A 127 -2.83 2.64 -3.55
C CYS A 127 -1.58 1.94 -3.01
N LYS A 128 -0.99 0.93 -3.65
CA LYS A 128 0.27 0.31 -3.18
C LYS A 128 1.42 1.34 -3.13
N GLN A 129 1.50 2.23 -4.12
CA GLN A 129 2.57 3.23 -4.24
C GLN A 129 2.37 4.51 -3.42
N GLY A 130 1.40 4.54 -2.49
CA GLY A 130 1.21 5.72 -1.65
C GLY A 130 0.22 6.75 -2.19
N ILE A 131 -0.32 6.53 -3.39
CA ILE A 131 -1.23 7.47 -4.06
C ILE A 131 -2.65 7.27 -3.52
N ARG A 132 -3.31 8.37 -3.15
CA ARG A 132 -4.72 8.34 -2.76
C ARG A 132 -5.56 8.13 -4.00
N SER A 133 -6.40 7.11 -3.98
CA SER A 133 -7.29 6.77 -5.09
C SER A 133 -8.73 6.78 -4.62
N ARG A 134 -9.67 6.95 -5.55
CA ARG A 134 -11.10 6.85 -5.29
C ARG A 134 -11.81 6.27 -6.51
N PHE A 135 -12.68 5.30 -6.27
CA PHE A 135 -13.59 4.75 -7.25
C PHE A 135 -14.98 5.34 -7.02
N VAL A 136 -15.55 5.93 -8.06
CA VAL A 136 -16.86 6.57 -8.01
C VAL A 136 -17.52 6.49 -9.39
N THR A 137 -18.84 6.37 -9.43
CA THR A 137 -19.59 6.46 -10.69
C THR A 137 -19.72 7.93 -11.11
N GLY A 138 -19.90 8.20 -12.40
CA GLY A 138 -20.11 9.58 -12.87
C GLY A 138 -21.28 10.26 -12.16
N CYS A 139 -22.41 9.56 -12.02
CA CYS A 139 -23.57 10.08 -11.29
C CYS A 139 -23.28 10.30 -9.79
N GLY A 140 -22.55 9.37 -9.16
CA GLY A 140 -22.17 9.51 -7.74
C GLY A 140 -21.27 10.72 -7.52
N LEU A 141 -20.32 10.95 -8.41
CA LEU A 141 -19.43 12.12 -8.34
C LEU A 141 -20.20 13.41 -8.57
N ALA A 142 -21.13 13.44 -9.53
CA ALA A 142 -21.94 14.63 -9.80
C ALA A 142 -22.79 15.03 -8.58
N ASN A 143 -23.44 14.08 -7.92
CA ASN A 143 -24.24 14.36 -6.72
C ASN A 143 -23.38 14.94 -5.59
N GLU A 144 -22.22 14.36 -5.32
CA GLU A 144 -21.31 14.84 -4.27
C GLU A 144 -20.71 16.23 -4.54
N LEU A 145 -20.67 16.68 -5.80
CA LEU A 145 -20.15 18.00 -6.16
C LEU A 145 -21.23 19.10 -6.17
N ILE A 146 -22.51 18.71 -6.15
CA ILE A 146 -23.64 19.64 -6.10
C ILE A 146 -24.01 19.99 -4.66
N GLU A 147 -23.79 19.06 -3.72
CA GLU A 147 -23.95 19.25 -2.27
C GLU A 147 -22.79 20.06 -1.64
#